data_AF-A0A5A9F2J5-F1
#
_entry.id   AF-A0A5A9F2J5-F1
#
_cell.length_a   1.000
_cell.length_b   1.000
_cell.length_c   1.000
_cell.angle_alpha   90.00
_cell.angle_beta   90.00
_cell.angle_gamma   90.00
#
_symmetry.space_group_name_H-M   'P 1'
#
loop_
_entity.id
_entity.type
_entity.pdbx_description
1 polymer ?
#
loop_
_entity_poly.entity_id
_entity_poly.type
_entity_poly.pdbx_seq_one_letter_code
_entity_poly.pdbx_strand_id
1 'polypeptide(L)'
;MFDPARVRYFARAKGQRAKNDTIDAALIAEFTASQVAPATTPRDPAREELADLVKARRLLVDKRVDLRHASAGAPAIAQAVLEEAVEGLTAAIATLEAEIHSRVEAQPELADRVAALQTAPGVAPVVATTPAIRLPELGKTTGERMSALVGVAPFDYDSGKSRGQRHIAGGRAAVRHALYIAAEVVATQSKSVIVYAHLQLK
;
A
#
# COMPACT_ATOMS: atom_id res chain seq x y z
N MET A 1 3.26 8.78 11.89
CA MET A 1 3.60 9.64 10.73
C MET A 1 2.95 11.00 10.95
N PHE A 2 3.76 12.04 10.99
CA PHE A 2 3.31 13.42 11.20
C PHE A 2 2.71 13.94 9.90
N ASP A 3 1.43 14.32 9.90
CA ASP A 3 0.76 14.89 8.73
C ASP A 3 0.80 16.43 8.85
N PRO A 4 1.58 17.13 7.99
CA PRO A 4 1.67 18.59 8.02
C PRO A 4 0.32 19.30 7.85
N ALA A 5 -0.64 18.67 7.15
CA ALA A 5 -1.97 19.23 6.99
C ALA A 5 -2.70 19.35 8.33
N ARG A 6 -2.56 18.35 9.22
CA ARG A 6 -3.16 18.38 10.57
C ARG A 6 -2.62 19.52 11.42
N VAL A 7 -1.32 19.77 11.35
CA VAL A 7 -0.69 20.94 12.02
C VAL A 7 -1.26 22.23 11.45
N ARG A 8 -1.42 22.31 10.13
CA ARG A 8 -1.98 23.50 9.49
C ARG A 8 -3.44 23.73 9.89
N TYR A 9 -4.25 22.67 9.98
CA TYR A 9 -5.63 22.74 10.46
C TYR A 9 -5.70 23.18 11.92
N PHE A 10 -4.79 22.69 12.78
CA PHE A 10 -4.66 23.15 14.16
C PHE A 10 -4.34 24.65 14.24
N ALA A 11 -3.40 25.14 13.42
CA ALA A 11 -3.12 26.57 13.30
C ALA A 11 -4.35 27.38 12.89
N ARG A 12 -5.10 26.89 11.88
CA ARG A 12 -6.33 27.54 11.40
C ARG A 12 -7.40 27.60 12.48
N ALA A 13 -7.60 26.51 13.22
CA ALA A 13 -8.53 26.45 14.35
C ALA A 13 -8.17 27.47 15.45
N LYS A 14 -6.88 27.74 15.64
CA LYS A 14 -6.37 28.78 16.55
C LYS A 14 -6.41 30.20 15.98
N GLY A 15 -6.85 30.39 14.74
CA GLY A 15 -6.79 31.69 14.06
C GLY A 15 -5.37 32.14 13.69
N GLN A 16 -4.37 31.26 13.80
CA GLN A 16 -2.98 31.59 13.52
C GLN A 16 -2.71 31.58 12.01
N ARG A 17 -2.59 32.80 11.46
CA ARG A 17 -2.34 33.05 10.03
C ARG A 17 -0.87 33.31 9.71
N ALA A 18 -0.15 33.96 10.62
CA ALA A 18 1.29 34.22 10.47
C ALA A 18 2.08 32.91 10.44
N LYS A 19 3.08 32.84 9.56
CA LYS A 19 3.97 31.69 9.42
C LYS A 19 5.42 32.17 9.31
N ASN A 20 6.24 31.74 10.25
CA ASN A 20 7.69 31.80 10.20
C ASN A 20 8.24 30.58 10.97
N ASP A 21 9.54 30.28 10.85
CA ASP A 21 10.12 29.05 11.40
C ASP A 21 9.94 28.95 12.92
N THR A 22 10.09 30.06 13.65
CA THR A 22 9.90 30.10 15.10
C THR A 22 8.46 29.77 15.51
N ILE A 23 7.49 30.35 14.81
CA ILE A 23 6.05 30.11 15.03
C ILE A 23 5.68 28.67 14.65
N ASP A 24 6.18 28.16 13.51
CA ASP A 24 5.86 26.80 13.05
C ASP A 24 6.43 25.76 14.02
N ALA A 25 7.65 25.97 14.54
CA ALA A 25 8.25 25.09 15.54
C ALA A 25 7.43 25.03 16.84
N ALA A 26 7.01 26.19 17.36
CA ALA A 26 6.16 26.26 18.56
C ALA A 26 4.80 25.59 18.33
N LEU A 27 4.18 25.81 17.16
CA LEU A 27 2.91 25.20 16.78
C LEU A 27 3.02 23.68 16.65
N ILE A 28 4.12 23.16 16.08
CA ILE A 28 4.40 21.72 15.98
C ILE A 28 4.56 21.12 17.38
N ALA A 29 5.33 21.77 18.26
CA ALA A 29 5.54 21.30 19.63
C ALA A 29 4.22 21.25 20.41
N GLU A 30 3.39 22.27 20.30
CA GLU A 30 2.09 22.29 20.95
C GLU A 30 1.13 21.25 20.36
N PHE A 31 1.06 21.17 19.03
CA PHE A 31 0.23 20.17 18.36
C PHE A 31 0.62 18.77 18.81
N THR A 32 1.90 18.42 18.79
CA THR A 32 2.40 17.10 19.23
C THR A 32 2.10 16.83 20.70
N ALA A 33 2.33 17.80 21.60
CA ALA A 33 2.02 17.67 23.02
C ALA A 33 0.52 17.43 23.30
N SER A 34 -0.36 17.96 22.45
CA SER A 34 -1.82 17.77 22.56
C SER A 34 -2.32 16.41 22.07
N GLN A 35 -1.49 15.63 21.36
CA GLN A 35 -1.91 14.33 20.83
C GLN A 35 -1.62 13.21 21.84
N VAL A 36 -2.61 12.35 22.09
CA VAL A 36 -2.36 11.04 22.69
C VAL A 36 -1.84 10.11 21.60
N ALA A 37 -0.51 10.08 21.42
CA ALA A 37 0.11 9.15 20.49
C ALA A 37 0.33 7.80 21.18
N PRO A 38 -0.13 6.67 20.61
CA PRO A 38 0.33 5.37 21.07
C PRO A 38 1.85 5.27 20.92
N ALA A 39 2.50 4.53 21.82
CA ALA A 39 3.94 4.32 21.77
C ALA A 39 4.36 3.86 20.36
N THR A 40 5.36 4.54 19.79
CA THR A 40 5.92 4.17 18.50
C THR A 40 6.48 2.75 18.62
N THR A 41 6.02 1.84 17.76
CA THR A 41 6.64 0.51 17.66
C THR A 41 8.14 0.68 17.38
N PRO A 42 9.04 0.01 18.12
CA PRO A 42 10.47 0.07 17.87
C PRO A 42 10.79 -0.23 16.42
N ARG A 43 11.82 0.45 15.90
CA ARG A 43 12.34 0.20 14.56
C ARG A 43 12.86 -1.22 14.48
N ASP A 44 12.42 -1.97 13.47
CA ASP A 44 12.89 -3.32 13.19
C ASP A 44 13.67 -3.27 11.86
N PRO A 45 15.01 -3.24 11.91
CA PRO A 45 15.84 -3.08 10.73
C PRO A 45 15.64 -4.18 9.68
N ALA A 46 15.47 -5.44 10.10
CA ALA A 46 15.28 -6.57 9.20
C ALA A 46 13.94 -6.45 8.44
N ARG A 47 12.89 -6.05 9.17
CA ARG A 47 11.59 -5.77 8.57
C ARG A 47 11.64 -4.59 7.60
N GLU A 48 12.37 -3.53 7.92
CA GLU A 48 12.50 -2.37 7.04
C GLU A 48 13.27 -2.69 5.77
N GLU A 49 14.39 -3.41 5.87
CA GLU A 49 15.18 -3.87 4.71
C GLU A 49 14.30 -4.71 3.77
N LEU A 50 13.55 -5.67 4.31
CA LEU A 50 12.60 -6.47 3.54
C LEU A 50 11.50 -5.60 2.90
N ALA A 51 11.05 -4.58 3.63
CA ALA A 51 10.03 -3.67 3.15
C ALA A 51 10.52 -2.75 2.03
N ASP A 52 11.81 -2.46 1.97
CA ASP A 52 12.47 -1.73 0.89
C ASP A 52 12.70 -2.64 -0.34
N LEU A 53 13.03 -3.91 -0.15
CA LEU A 53 13.07 -4.90 -1.25
C LEU A 53 11.71 -5.04 -1.93
N VAL A 54 10.62 -5.18 -1.13
CA VAL A 54 9.25 -5.24 -1.67
C VAL A 54 8.89 -3.95 -2.42
N LYS A 55 9.33 -2.79 -1.93
CA LYS A 55 9.13 -1.50 -2.59
C LYS A 55 9.89 -1.43 -3.93
N ALA A 56 11.15 -1.87 -3.96
CA ALA A 56 11.95 -1.93 -5.18
C ALA A 56 11.32 -2.87 -6.22
N ARG A 57 10.89 -4.07 -5.80
CA ARG A 57 10.19 -5.00 -6.68
C ARG A 57 8.93 -4.38 -7.29
N ARG A 58 8.12 -3.70 -6.47
CA ARG A 58 6.93 -3.00 -6.96
C ARG A 58 7.28 -1.96 -8.03
N LEU A 59 8.30 -1.15 -7.80
CA LEU A 59 8.75 -0.16 -8.78
C LEU A 59 9.12 -0.81 -10.12
N LEU A 60 9.86 -1.93 -10.09
CA LEU A 60 10.24 -2.65 -11.31
C LEU A 60 9.02 -3.27 -12.02
N VAL A 61 8.06 -3.82 -11.27
CA VAL A 61 6.80 -4.33 -11.83
C VAL A 61 6.03 -3.22 -12.53
N ASP A 62 5.87 -2.05 -11.87
CA ASP A 62 5.18 -0.89 -12.43
C ASP A 62 5.88 -0.43 -13.73
N LYS A 63 7.22 -0.33 -13.72
CA LYS A 63 8.00 0.04 -14.91
C LYS A 63 7.91 -0.99 -16.04
N ARG A 64 7.87 -2.28 -15.72
CA ARG A 64 7.70 -3.33 -16.73
C ARG A 64 6.33 -3.21 -17.40
N VAL A 65 5.29 -2.90 -16.63
CA VAL A 65 3.93 -2.66 -17.17
C VAL A 65 3.93 -1.44 -18.07
N ASP A 66 4.53 -0.32 -17.65
CA ASP A 66 4.67 0.89 -18.47
C ASP A 66 5.34 0.58 -19.83
N LEU A 67 6.46 -0.15 -19.82
CA LEU A 67 7.20 -0.47 -21.04
C LEU A 67 6.45 -1.46 -21.96
N ARG A 68 5.74 -2.44 -21.40
CA ARG A 68 4.88 -3.35 -22.18
C ARG A 68 3.73 -2.61 -22.86
N HIS A 69 3.12 -1.64 -22.17
CA HIS A 69 2.10 -0.80 -22.78
C HIS A 69 2.68 0.09 -23.88
N ALA A 70 3.87 0.64 -23.67
CA ALA A 70 4.55 1.45 -24.69
C ALA A 70 5.01 0.64 -25.91
N SER A 71 5.35 -0.65 -25.74
CA SER A 71 5.75 -1.50 -26.87
C SER A 71 4.58 -1.87 -27.77
N ALA A 72 3.36 -1.97 -27.20
CA ALA A 72 2.14 -2.24 -27.94
C ALA A 72 1.78 -1.05 -28.86
N GLY A 73 2.15 -1.15 -30.14
CA GLY A 73 1.91 -0.12 -31.14
C GLY A 73 3.13 0.73 -31.50
N ALA A 74 4.31 0.40 -30.98
CA ALA A 74 5.57 1.03 -31.37
C ALA A 74 6.05 0.53 -32.76
N PRO A 75 6.83 1.33 -33.53
CA PRO A 75 7.53 0.86 -34.72
C PRO A 75 8.49 -0.30 -34.39
N ALA A 76 8.74 -1.21 -35.34
CA ALA A 76 9.48 -2.46 -35.10
C ALA A 76 10.82 -2.29 -34.35
N ILE A 77 11.60 -1.26 -34.68
CA ILE A 77 12.88 -0.97 -34.00
C ILE A 77 12.65 -0.60 -32.52
N ALA A 78 11.68 0.27 -32.25
CA ALA A 78 11.36 0.68 -30.89
C ALA A 78 10.74 -0.47 -30.09
N GLN A 79 9.89 -1.29 -30.73
CA GLN A 79 9.32 -2.48 -30.10
C GLN A 79 10.42 -3.44 -29.63
N ALA A 80 11.41 -3.75 -30.46
CA ALA A 80 12.51 -4.63 -30.10
C ALA A 80 13.31 -4.13 -28.88
N VAL A 81 13.63 -2.83 -28.83
CA VAL A 81 14.35 -2.23 -27.69
C VAL A 81 13.52 -2.24 -26.40
N LEU A 82 12.21 -1.97 -26.50
CA LEU A 82 11.31 -1.99 -25.35
C LEU A 82 11.10 -3.41 -24.82
N GLU A 83 11.02 -4.41 -25.69
CA GLU A 83 10.90 -5.82 -25.32
C GLU A 83 12.18 -6.32 -24.61
N GLU A 84 13.37 -5.96 -25.09
CA GLU A 84 14.63 -6.25 -24.40
C GLU A 84 14.65 -5.66 -22.97
N ALA A 85 14.21 -4.41 -22.81
CA ALA A 85 14.10 -3.78 -21.49
C ALA A 85 13.07 -4.49 -20.57
N VAL A 86 11.97 -4.97 -21.14
CA VAL A 86 10.94 -5.75 -20.41
C VAL A 86 11.50 -7.09 -19.93
N GLU A 87 12.34 -7.76 -20.72
CA GLU A 87 13.04 -8.98 -20.33
C GLU A 87 14.02 -8.72 -19.19
N GLY A 88 14.85 -7.67 -19.30
CA GLY A 88 15.76 -7.25 -18.25
C GLY A 88 15.05 -6.94 -16.92
N LEU A 89 13.93 -6.22 -16.97
CA LEU A 89 13.10 -5.97 -15.79
C LEU A 89 12.50 -7.26 -15.22
N THR A 90 12.13 -8.22 -16.08
CA THR A 90 11.58 -9.51 -15.63
C THR A 90 12.61 -10.32 -14.86
N ALA A 91 13.86 -10.38 -15.34
CA ALA A 91 14.96 -11.01 -14.63
C ALA A 91 15.25 -10.31 -13.29
N ALA A 92 15.33 -8.97 -13.28
CA ALA A 92 15.57 -8.21 -12.06
C ALA A 92 14.46 -8.40 -11.00
N ILE A 93 13.20 -8.49 -11.43
CA ILE A 93 12.07 -8.81 -10.55
C ILE A 93 12.24 -10.20 -9.94
N ALA A 94 12.61 -11.21 -10.74
CA ALA A 94 12.81 -12.57 -10.25
C ALA A 94 13.94 -12.65 -9.20
N THR A 95 15.03 -11.92 -9.40
CA THR A 95 16.12 -11.79 -8.42
C THR A 95 15.62 -11.22 -7.10
N LEU A 96 14.84 -10.14 -7.14
CA LEU A 96 14.26 -9.54 -5.93
C LEU A 96 13.26 -10.47 -5.24
N GLU A 97 12.46 -11.21 -6.01
CA GLU A 97 11.50 -12.18 -5.47
C GLU A 97 12.20 -13.33 -4.74
N ALA A 98 13.30 -13.85 -5.29
CA ALA A 98 14.12 -14.88 -4.64
C ALA A 98 14.74 -14.37 -3.34
N GLU A 99 15.29 -13.15 -3.34
CA GLU A 99 15.85 -12.54 -2.12
C GLU A 99 14.77 -12.29 -1.05
N ILE A 100 13.61 -11.76 -1.44
CA ILE A 100 12.46 -11.57 -0.55
C ILE A 100 12.05 -12.90 0.07
N HIS A 101 11.96 -13.96 -0.72
CA HIS A 101 11.57 -15.27 -0.25
C HIS A 101 12.57 -15.83 0.77
N SER A 102 13.86 -15.81 0.44
CA SER A 102 14.95 -16.23 1.35
C SER A 102 14.91 -15.49 2.70
N ARG A 103 14.70 -14.17 2.67
CA ARG A 103 14.61 -13.33 3.88
C ARG A 103 13.37 -13.61 4.73
N VAL A 104 12.27 -14.02 4.09
CA VAL A 104 11.04 -14.44 4.78
C VAL A 104 11.27 -15.80 5.44
N GLU A 105 11.85 -16.77 4.74
CA GLU A 105 12.14 -18.10 5.29
C GLU A 105 13.14 -18.09 6.44
N ALA A 106 14.09 -17.16 6.41
CA ALA A 106 15.03 -16.94 7.51
C ALA A 106 14.37 -16.42 8.81
N GLN A 107 13.08 -16.05 8.78
CA GLN A 107 12.33 -15.49 9.91
C GLN A 107 11.06 -16.32 10.17
N PRO A 108 11.10 -17.32 11.08
CA PRO A 108 9.99 -18.26 11.27
C PRO A 108 8.63 -17.60 11.53
N GLU A 109 8.56 -16.61 12.44
CA GLU A 109 7.31 -15.91 12.73
C GLU A 109 6.72 -15.17 11.51
N LEU A 110 7.59 -14.67 10.63
CA LEU A 110 7.17 -13.99 9.41
C LEU A 110 6.75 -15.00 8.35
N ALA A 111 7.48 -16.10 8.19
CA ALA A 111 7.11 -17.20 7.31
C ALA A 111 5.74 -17.77 7.68
N ASP A 112 5.46 -18.01 8.96
CA ASP A 112 4.17 -18.49 9.45
C ASP A 112 3.04 -17.50 9.12
N ARG A 113 3.28 -16.19 9.29
CA ARG A 113 2.31 -15.15 8.92
C ARG A 113 2.05 -15.12 7.42
N VAL A 114 3.09 -15.24 6.60
CA VAL A 114 2.98 -15.28 5.14
C VAL A 114 2.20 -16.52 4.71
N ALA A 115 2.52 -17.69 5.25
CA ALA A 115 1.81 -18.94 4.98
C ALA A 115 0.33 -18.85 5.37
N ALA A 116 0.03 -18.30 6.55
CA ALA A 116 -1.36 -18.07 6.98
C ALA A 116 -2.13 -17.13 6.04
N LEU A 117 -1.48 -16.13 5.46
CA LEU A 117 -2.11 -15.23 4.49
C LEU A 117 -2.35 -15.88 3.12
N GLN A 118 -1.47 -16.79 2.72
CA GLN A 118 -1.57 -17.54 1.46
C GLN A 118 -2.74 -18.53 1.44
N THR A 119 -3.33 -18.88 2.59
CA THR A 119 -4.52 -19.74 2.61
C THR A 119 -5.74 -19.04 1.98
N ALA A 120 -5.70 -17.71 1.83
CA ALA A 120 -6.73 -16.97 1.13
C ALA A 120 -6.56 -17.10 -0.39
N PRO A 121 -7.67 -17.34 -1.15
CA PRO A 121 -7.62 -17.41 -2.60
C PRO A 121 -6.98 -16.17 -3.24
N GLY A 122 -6.17 -16.38 -4.28
CA GLY A 122 -5.50 -15.31 -5.03
C GLY A 122 -4.34 -14.62 -4.30
N VAL A 123 -3.99 -15.04 -3.08
CA VAL A 123 -2.86 -14.49 -2.33
C VAL A 123 -1.58 -15.28 -2.61
N ALA A 124 -0.73 -14.72 -3.48
CA ALA A 124 0.60 -15.25 -3.77
C ALA A 124 1.64 -14.88 -2.68
N PRO A 125 2.78 -15.58 -2.55
CA PRO A 125 3.81 -15.31 -1.53
C PRO A 125 4.23 -13.84 -1.40
N VAL A 126 4.52 -13.19 -2.53
CA VAL A 126 4.96 -11.79 -2.52
C VAL A 126 3.82 -10.85 -2.12
N VAL A 127 2.59 -11.18 -2.50
CA VAL A 127 1.40 -10.43 -2.13
C VAL A 127 1.11 -10.56 -0.63
N ALA A 128 1.29 -11.75 -0.05
CA ALA A 128 1.19 -12.01 1.40
C ALA A 128 2.30 -11.32 2.22
N THR A 129 3.50 -11.22 1.67
CA THR A 129 4.65 -10.59 2.35
C THR A 129 4.37 -9.11 2.65
N THR A 130 3.71 -8.39 1.74
CA THR A 130 3.40 -6.97 1.92
C THR A 130 2.54 -6.66 3.17
N PRO A 131 1.34 -7.25 3.36
CA PRO A 131 0.58 -7.10 4.60
C PRO A 131 1.31 -7.69 5.81
N ALA A 132 2.01 -8.82 5.69
CA ALA A 132 2.75 -9.39 6.83
C ALA A 132 3.78 -8.42 7.41
N ILE A 133 4.52 -7.72 6.54
CA ILE A 133 5.53 -6.72 6.96
C ILE A 133 4.95 -5.32 7.15
N ARG A 134 3.82 -4.95 6.55
CA ARG A 134 3.27 -3.58 6.66
C ARG A 134 2.03 -3.49 7.56
N LEU A 135 1.54 -4.57 8.16
CA LEU A 135 0.42 -4.60 9.11
C LEU A 135 0.78 -5.33 10.42
N PRO A 136 1.59 -4.73 11.33
CA PRO A 136 1.85 -5.34 12.64
C PRO A 136 0.60 -5.51 13.52
N GLU A 137 -0.48 -4.80 13.20
CA GLU A 137 -1.77 -4.81 13.91
C GLU A 137 -2.67 -5.97 13.46
N LEU A 138 -2.26 -6.73 12.44
CA LEU A 138 -3.04 -7.85 11.92
C LEU A 138 -3.27 -8.90 13.01
N GLY A 139 -4.54 -9.28 13.23
CA GLY A 139 -4.95 -10.16 14.32
C GLY A 139 -5.04 -9.49 15.71
N LYS A 140 -4.70 -8.20 15.85
CA LYS A 140 -4.69 -7.47 17.14
C LYS A 140 -5.76 -6.38 17.24
N THR A 141 -6.55 -6.18 16.17
CA THR A 141 -7.56 -5.11 16.09
C THR A 141 -8.79 -5.59 15.34
N THR A 142 -9.86 -4.81 15.39
CA THR A 142 -11.13 -5.12 14.71
C THR A 142 -11.02 -4.98 13.20
N GLY A 143 -11.90 -5.67 12.47
CA GLY A 143 -11.98 -5.58 11.01
C GLY A 143 -12.21 -4.16 10.50
N GLU A 144 -13.01 -3.36 11.19
CA GLU A 144 -13.28 -1.95 10.85
C GLU A 144 -12.03 -1.07 10.97
N ARG A 145 -11.27 -1.22 12.07
CA ARG A 145 -10.01 -0.50 12.24
C ARG A 145 -8.97 -0.95 11.22
N MET A 146 -8.94 -2.25 10.90
CA MET A 146 -8.06 -2.80 9.88
C MET A 146 -8.42 -2.29 8.48
N SER A 147 -9.70 -2.26 8.11
CA SER A 147 -10.16 -1.74 6.82
C SER A 147 -9.85 -0.25 6.67
N ALA A 148 -9.99 0.53 7.74
CA ALA A 148 -9.56 1.94 7.76
C ALA A 148 -8.04 2.08 7.62
N LEU A 149 -7.26 1.24 8.33
CA LEU A 149 -5.80 1.26 8.29
C LEU A 149 -5.23 0.88 6.92
N VAL A 150 -5.82 -0.12 6.26
CA VAL A 150 -5.51 -0.50 4.88
C VAL A 150 -5.98 0.61 3.91
N GLY A 151 -7.04 1.33 4.27
CA GLY A 151 -7.65 2.38 3.46
C GLY A 151 -8.65 1.84 2.44
N VAL A 152 -9.39 0.81 2.83
CA VAL A 152 -10.54 0.24 2.08
C VAL A 152 -11.88 0.54 2.76
N ALA A 153 -11.86 1.12 3.96
CA ALA A 153 -13.08 1.59 4.63
C ALA A 153 -13.65 2.83 3.93
N PRO A 154 -14.94 2.82 3.54
CA PRO A 154 -15.62 4.02 3.09
C PRO A 154 -15.92 4.94 4.28
N PHE A 155 -15.66 6.24 4.13
CA PHE A 155 -15.99 7.24 5.14
C PHE A 155 -17.21 8.07 4.72
N ASP A 156 -18.01 8.42 5.72
CA ASP A 156 -19.21 9.24 5.57
C ASP A 156 -18.85 10.70 5.30
N TYR A 157 -19.60 11.35 4.40
CA TYR A 157 -19.46 12.77 4.08
C TYR A 157 -20.82 13.48 4.25
N ASP A 158 -21.40 13.31 5.42
CA ASP A 158 -22.76 13.75 5.74
C ASP A 158 -22.72 15.03 6.59
N SER A 159 -23.64 15.97 6.37
CA SER A 159 -23.75 17.21 7.15
C SER A 159 -25.20 17.65 7.34
N GLY A 160 -25.66 17.72 8.61
CA GLY A 160 -27.06 18.02 8.92
C GLY A 160 -28.03 17.06 8.21
N LYS A 161 -28.80 17.57 7.25
CA LYS A 161 -29.72 16.77 6.41
C LYS A 161 -29.10 16.27 5.09
N SER A 162 -27.87 16.69 4.77
CA SER A 162 -27.15 16.27 3.57
C SER A 162 -26.52 14.89 3.77
N ARG A 163 -26.72 13.99 2.80
CA ARG A 163 -26.02 12.70 2.71
C ARG A 163 -25.15 12.68 1.46
N GLY A 164 -23.83 12.60 1.67
CA GLY A 164 -22.83 12.61 0.60
C GLY A 164 -22.49 11.21 0.11
N GLN A 165 -21.79 11.15 -1.04
CA GLN A 165 -21.17 9.91 -1.49
C GLN A 165 -20.02 9.52 -0.54
N ARG A 166 -19.90 8.21 -0.30
CA ARG A 166 -18.88 7.66 0.58
C ARG A 166 -17.64 7.33 -0.22
N HIS A 167 -16.48 7.72 0.29
CA HIS A 167 -15.19 7.50 -0.38
C HIS A 167 -14.19 6.90 0.60
N ILE A 168 -13.25 6.12 0.07
CA ILE A 168 -12.07 5.70 0.84
C ILE A 168 -11.18 6.92 1.07
N ALA A 169 -10.53 6.99 2.23
CA ALA A 169 -9.58 8.04 2.53
C ALA A 169 -8.36 7.48 3.28
N GLY A 170 -7.17 7.95 2.90
CA GLY A 170 -5.92 7.59 3.57
C GLY A 170 -5.55 6.10 3.49
N GLY A 171 -5.04 5.59 4.61
CA GLY A 171 -4.59 4.21 4.79
C GLY A 171 -3.23 3.87 4.15
N ARG A 172 -2.85 2.59 4.26
CA ARG A 172 -1.58 2.05 3.75
C ARG A 172 -1.74 1.60 2.29
N ALA A 173 -1.57 2.55 1.36
CA ALA A 173 -1.78 2.33 -0.07
C ALA A 173 -1.02 1.13 -0.65
N ALA A 174 0.19 0.83 -0.17
CA ALA A 174 0.94 -0.35 -0.59
C ALA A 174 0.25 -1.67 -0.24
N VAL A 175 -0.35 -1.75 0.95
CA VAL A 175 -1.12 -2.90 1.39
C VAL A 175 -2.41 -3.00 0.60
N ARG A 176 -3.13 -1.89 0.42
CA ARG A 176 -4.34 -1.85 -0.40
C ARG A 176 -4.08 -2.34 -1.83
N HIS A 177 -2.99 -1.90 -2.45
CA HIS A 177 -2.62 -2.35 -3.80
C HIS A 177 -2.37 -3.86 -3.85
N ALA A 178 -1.60 -4.40 -2.89
CA ALA A 178 -1.34 -5.84 -2.81
C ALA A 178 -2.64 -6.66 -2.68
N LEU A 179 -3.55 -6.24 -1.80
CA LEU A 179 -4.84 -6.91 -1.61
C LEU A 179 -5.78 -6.75 -2.82
N TYR A 180 -5.74 -5.60 -3.50
CA TYR A 180 -6.49 -5.39 -4.74
C TYR A 180 -6.07 -6.38 -5.83
N ILE A 181 -4.75 -6.56 -6.04
CA ILE A 181 -4.24 -7.53 -7.03
C ILE A 181 -4.69 -8.96 -6.68
N ALA A 182 -4.63 -9.35 -5.41
CA ALA A 182 -5.15 -10.66 -4.99
C ALA A 182 -6.64 -10.81 -5.32
N ALA A 183 -7.44 -9.80 -4.98
CA ALA A 183 -8.87 -9.80 -5.26
C ALA A 183 -9.17 -9.85 -6.78
N GLU A 184 -8.39 -9.14 -7.60
CA GLU A 184 -8.52 -9.15 -9.05
C GLU A 184 -8.19 -10.51 -9.66
N VAL A 185 -7.16 -11.20 -9.18
CA VAL A 185 -6.83 -12.57 -9.60
C VAL A 185 -7.98 -13.52 -9.28
N VAL A 186 -8.56 -13.44 -8.08
CA VAL A 186 -9.75 -14.25 -7.74
C VAL A 186 -10.92 -13.89 -8.64
N ALA A 187 -11.17 -12.60 -8.85
CA ALA A 187 -12.28 -12.11 -9.66
C ALA A 187 -12.19 -12.56 -11.12
N THR A 188 -10.99 -12.77 -11.65
CA THR A 188 -10.76 -13.18 -13.06
C THR A 188 -10.64 -14.69 -13.24
N GLN A 189 -10.14 -15.42 -12.23
CA GLN A 189 -9.93 -16.87 -12.31
C GLN A 189 -11.07 -17.71 -11.73
N SER A 190 -11.85 -17.16 -10.79
CA SER A 190 -13.05 -17.84 -10.30
C SER A 190 -14.20 -17.61 -11.27
N LYS A 191 -14.92 -18.66 -11.69
CA LYS A 191 -16.22 -18.55 -12.38
C LYS A 191 -17.33 -18.00 -11.46
N SER A 192 -17.00 -17.11 -10.54
CA SER A 192 -17.92 -16.56 -9.55
C SER A 192 -18.47 -15.21 -9.98
N VAL A 193 -19.56 -14.80 -9.34
CA VAL A 193 -20.39 -13.60 -9.61
C VAL A 193 -19.60 -12.30 -9.84
N ILE A 194 -18.34 -12.20 -9.37
CA ILE A 194 -17.48 -11.03 -9.56
C ILE A 194 -17.06 -10.85 -11.04
N VAL A 195 -16.88 -11.95 -11.80
CA VAL A 195 -16.60 -11.90 -13.25
C VAL A 195 -17.72 -11.16 -13.99
N TYR A 196 -18.98 -11.43 -13.62
CA TYR A 196 -20.14 -10.81 -14.26
C TYR A 196 -20.22 -9.31 -13.94
N ALA A 197 -19.84 -8.87 -12.75
CA ALA A 197 -19.83 -7.45 -12.40
C ALA A 197 -18.68 -6.67 -13.07
N HIS A 198 -17.48 -7.26 -13.19
CA HIS A 198 -16.33 -6.58 -13.79
C HIS A 198 -16.42 -6.47 -15.33
N LEU A 199 -16.98 -7.48 -16.00
CA LEU A 199 -17.17 -7.47 -17.46
C LEU A 199 -18.32 -6.57 -17.93
N GLN A 200 -19.25 -6.21 -17.05
CA GLN A 200 -20.36 -5.29 -17.37
C GLN A 200 -19.97 -3.80 -17.21
N LEU A 201 -18.75 -3.51 -16.74
CA LEU A 201 -18.25 -2.16 -16.46
C LEU A 201 -17.06 -1.74 -17.35
N LYS A 202 -16.71 -2.54 -18.37
CA LYS A 202 -15.83 -2.16 -19.47
C LYS A 202 -16.66 -2.02 -20.74
#